data_AF-A0A061QR67-F1
#
_entry.id   AF-A0A061QR67-F1
#
_cell.length_a   1.000
_cell.length_b   1.000
_cell.length_c   1.000
_cell.angle_alpha   90.00
_cell.angle_beta   90.00
_cell.angle_gamma   90.00
#
_symmetry.space_group_name_H-M   'P 1'
#
loop_
_entity.id
_entity.type
_entity.pdbx_description
1 polymer ?
#
loop_
_entity_poly.entity_id
_entity_poly.type
_entity_poly.pdbx_seq_one_letter_code
_entity_poly.pdbx_strand_id
1 'polypeptide(L)'
;MISAVQECPDLDILTKLKECLDFNNTGWLEKFVDLGGFEALRDLTLDRIRDSESSEEEENMAINVLECVLSLTSAAKGLEKMASDKDILLHLCAAISMDGAEVSKLLLDLLSRICISAADGQQAVLQGFLQEPHQLEDSVDG
;
A
#
# COMPACT_ATOMS: atom_id res chain seq x y z
N MET A 1 -5.73 -14.12 9.92
CA MET A 1 -5.64 -12.68 9.56
C MET A 1 -5.30 -12.51 8.09
N ILE A 2 -4.16 -13.02 7.59
CA ILE A 2 -3.82 -12.90 6.15
C ILE A 2 -4.93 -13.46 5.24
N SER A 3 -5.41 -14.69 5.48
CA SER A 3 -6.53 -15.25 4.70
C SER A 3 -7.81 -14.42 4.80
N ALA A 4 -8.08 -13.77 5.94
CA ALA A 4 -9.25 -12.92 6.09
C ALA A 4 -9.13 -11.61 5.29
N VAL A 5 -7.92 -11.05 5.19
CA VAL A 5 -7.61 -9.89 4.34
C VAL A 5 -7.75 -10.25 2.86
N GLN A 6 -7.41 -11.48 2.47
CA GLN A 6 -7.47 -11.94 1.08
C GLN A 6 -8.87 -12.35 0.62
N GLU A 7 -9.71 -12.89 1.51
CA GLU A 7 -11.00 -13.48 1.12
C GLU A 7 -12.16 -12.48 1.11
N CYS A 8 -12.29 -11.65 2.15
CA CYS A 8 -13.35 -10.63 2.26
C CYS A 8 -12.97 -9.63 3.37
N PRO A 9 -12.09 -8.66 3.08
CA PRO A 9 -11.71 -7.66 4.06
C PRO A 9 -12.86 -6.68 4.28
N ASP A 10 -13.31 -6.57 5.53
CA ASP A 10 -14.20 -5.51 6.00
C ASP A 10 -13.45 -4.52 6.92
N LEU A 11 -14.11 -3.43 7.31
CA LEU A 11 -13.53 -2.40 8.17
C LEU A 11 -13.10 -2.94 9.55
N ASP A 12 -13.81 -3.93 10.10
CA ASP A 12 -13.47 -4.51 11.42
C ASP A 12 -12.19 -5.35 11.34
N ILE A 13 -12.03 -6.14 10.28
CA ILE A 13 -10.80 -6.90 10.01
C ILE A 13 -9.61 -5.97 9.83
N LEU A 14 -9.78 -4.88 9.07
CA LEU A 14 -8.71 -3.91 8.84
C LEU A 14 -8.34 -3.13 10.10
N THR A 15 -9.33 -2.72 10.90
CA THR A 15 -9.09 -2.04 12.18
C THR A 15 -8.28 -2.94 13.12
N LYS A 16 -8.67 -4.21 13.27
CA LYS A 16 -7.93 -5.18 14.09
C LYS A 16 -6.53 -5.46 13.55
N LEU A 17 -6.38 -5.51 12.24
CA LEU A 17 -5.07 -5.66 11.61
C LEU A 17 -4.19 -4.46 11.90
N LYS A 18 -4.71 -3.24 11.76
CA LYS A 18 -4.01 -2.00 12.10
C LYS A 18 -3.53 -2.02 13.55
N GLU A 19 -4.40 -2.34 14.50
CA GLU A 19 -4.00 -2.49 15.91
C GLU A 19 -2.87 -3.51 16.07
N CYS A 20 -2.94 -4.66 15.40
CA CYS A 20 -1.86 -5.63 15.45
C CYS A 20 -0.55 -5.08 14.86
N LEU A 21 -0.61 -4.34 13.76
CA LEU A 21 0.56 -3.75 13.12
C LEU A 21 1.16 -2.61 13.96
N ASP A 22 0.34 -1.83 14.67
CA ASP A 22 0.79 -0.69 15.47
C ASP A 22 1.41 -1.12 16.82
N PHE A 23 0.88 -2.18 17.45
CA PHE A 23 1.27 -2.56 18.82
C PHE A 23 2.28 -3.72 18.92
N ASN A 24 2.48 -4.48 17.85
CA ASN A 24 3.48 -5.55 17.86
C ASN A 24 4.88 -5.04 17.55
N ASN A 25 5.90 -5.80 17.98
CA ASN A 25 7.29 -5.46 17.72
C ASN A 25 7.71 -5.72 16.26
N THR A 26 8.85 -5.16 15.87
CA THR A 26 9.42 -5.31 14.52
C THR A 26 9.56 -6.76 14.07
N GLY A 27 9.95 -7.69 14.97
CA GLY A 27 10.09 -9.10 14.62
C GLY A 27 8.76 -9.78 14.24
N TRP A 28 7.65 -9.35 14.86
CA TRP A 28 6.31 -9.80 14.47
C TRP A 28 5.92 -9.25 13.09
N LEU A 29 6.20 -7.97 12.83
CA LEU A 29 5.94 -7.34 11.53
C LEU A 29 6.71 -8.02 10.40
N GLU A 30 8.00 -8.28 10.61
CA GLU A 30 8.83 -9.00 9.64
C GLU A 30 8.30 -10.42 9.40
N LYS A 31 7.83 -11.11 10.46
CA LYS A 31 7.22 -12.41 10.33
C LYS A 31 5.89 -12.36 9.57
N PHE A 32 5.09 -11.32 9.76
CA PHE A 32 3.87 -11.09 9.00
C PHE A 32 4.17 -10.89 7.51
N VAL A 33 5.21 -10.12 7.17
CA VAL A 33 5.69 -9.99 5.78
C VAL A 33 6.12 -11.35 5.22
N ASP A 34 6.90 -12.14 5.98
CA ASP A 34 7.35 -13.48 5.55
C ASP A 34 6.22 -14.48 5.26
N LEU A 35 5.05 -14.26 5.85
CA LEU A 35 3.89 -15.12 5.68
C LEU A 35 2.97 -14.66 4.53
N GLY A 36 3.38 -13.67 3.74
CA GLY A 36 2.60 -13.15 2.61
C GLY A 36 1.69 -11.98 2.97
N GLY A 37 1.85 -11.40 4.17
CA GLY A 37 1.00 -10.31 4.64
C GLY A 37 1.22 -8.99 3.87
N PHE A 38 2.42 -8.79 3.32
CA PHE A 38 2.68 -7.64 2.44
C PHE A 38 1.88 -7.77 1.15
N GLU A 39 1.96 -8.92 0.49
CA GLU A 39 1.27 -9.18 -0.78
C GLU A 39 -0.26 -9.03 -0.61
N ALA A 40 -0.82 -9.54 0.49
CA ALA A 40 -2.24 -9.36 0.80
C ALA A 40 -2.64 -7.89 0.95
N LEU A 41 -1.85 -7.08 1.66
CA LEU A 41 -2.12 -5.65 1.81
C LEU A 41 -1.88 -4.88 0.51
N ARG A 42 -0.87 -5.25 -0.27
CA ARG A 42 -0.56 -4.66 -1.57
C ARG A 42 -1.73 -4.84 -2.53
N ASP A 43 -2.18 -6.07 -2.70
CA ASP A 43 -3.28 -6.39 -3.64
C ASP A 43 -4.55 -5.65 -3.24
N LEU A 44 -4.88 -5.66 -1.95
CA LEU A 44 -6.01 -4.90 -1.43
C LEU A 44 -5.83 -3.38 -1.61
N THR A 45 -4.63 -2.84 -1.45
CA THR A 45 -4.37 -1.41 -1.69
C THR A 45 -4.64 -1.07 -3.15
N LEU A 46 -4.15 -1.88 -4.09
CA LEU A 46 -4.37 -1.70 -5.52
C LEU A 46 -5.86 -1.71 -5.87
N ASP A 47 -6.62 -2.64 -5.29
CA ASP A 47 -8.06 -2.72 -5.52
C ASP A 47 -8.78 -1.45 -5.02
N ARG A 48 -8.36 -0.89 -3.88
CA ARG A 48 -9.05 0.28 -3.28
C ARG A 48 -8.67 1.62 -3.89
N ILE A 49 -7.49 1.75 -4.50
CA ILE A 49 -7.05 3.03 -5.12
C ILE A 49 -7.36 3.12 -6.62
N ARG A 50 -7.83 2.04 -7.25
CA ARG A 50 -8.19 2.04 -8.67
C ARG A 50 -9.56 2.65 -8.97
N ASP A 51 -10.45 2.70 -7.99
CA ASP A 51 -11.83 3.18 -8.18
C ASP A 51 -11.93 4.68 -7.91
N SER A 52 -12.19 5.47 -8.96
CA SER A 52 -12.26 6.94 -8.90
C SER A 52 -13.62 7.50 -8.48
N GLU A 53 -14.67 6.66 -8.42
CA GLU A 53 -16.01 7.06 -7.98
C GLU A 53 -16.32 6.43 -6.61
N SER A 54 -15.57 6.82 -5.59
CA SER A 54 -15.68 6.19 -4.27
C SER A 54 -16.86 6.75 -3.46
N SER A 55 -17.74 5.87 -3.00
CA SER A 55 -18.63 6.10 -1.87
C SER A 55 -17.84 6.37 -0.58
N GLU A 56 -18.49 6.95 0.43
CA GLU A 56 -17.88 7.16 1.76
C GLU A 56 -17.37 5.83 2.38
N GLU A 57 -18.03 4.72 2.10
CA GLU A 57 -17.60 3.39 2.56
C GLU A 57 -16.30 2.95 1.88
N GLU A 58 -16.17 3.18 0.57
CA GLU A 58 -14.96 2.87 -0.18
C GLU A 58 -13.78 3.77 0.22
N GLU A 59 -14.02 5.06 0.46
CA GLU A 59 -13.01 5.98 0.99
C GLU A 59 -12.51 5.52 2.37
N ASN A 60 -13.43 5.15 3.28
CA ASN A 60 -13.06 4.62 4.59
C ASN A 60 -12.26 3.32 4.50
N MET A 61 -12.61 2.42 3.56
CA MET A 61 -11.84 1.21 3.31
C MET A 61 -10.43 1.54 2.81
N ALA A 62 -10.30 2.46 1.84
CA ALA A 62 -9.00 2.89 1.34
C ALA A 62 -8.12 3.49 2.44
N ILE A 63 -8.69 4.35 3.30
CA ILE A 63 -8.01 4.93 4.47
C ILE A 63 -7.47 3.80 5.38
N ASN A 64 -8.33 2.87 5.78
CA ASN A 64 -7.94 1.80 6.72
C ASN A 64 -6.84 0.89 6.15
N VAL A 65 -6.89 0.58 4.85
CA VAL A 65 -5.85 -0.21 4.17
C VAL A 65 -4.53 0.57 4.11
N LEU A 66 -4.56 1.85 3.74
CA LEU A 66 -3.37 2.70 3.69
C LEU A 66 -2.73 2.88 5.07
N GLU A 67 -3.55 2.98 6.13
CA GLU A 67 -3.05 3.00 7.49
C GLU A 67 -2.37 1.68 7.88
N CYS A 68 -2.91 0.53 7.49
CA CYS A 68 -2.25 -0.76 7.70
C CYS A 68 -0.90 -0.81 6.97
N VAL A 69 -0.84 -0.34 5.73
CA VAL A 69 0.40 -0.26 4.95
C VAL A 69 1.43 0.66 5.61
N LEU A 70 1.01 1.83 6.10
CA LEU A 70 1.87 2.73 6.86
C LEU A 70 2.39 2.07 8.14
N SER A 71 1.57 1.32 8.86
CA SER A 71 2.03 0.57 10.04
C SER A 71 3.04 -0.51 9.66
N LEU A 72 2.79 -1.26 8.59
CA LEU A 72 3.70 -2.31 8.11
C LEU A 72 5.07 -1.76 7.67
N THR A 73 5.09 -0.62 6.98
CA THR A 73 6.32 0.04 6.51
C THR A 73 7.13 0.71 7.62
N SER A 74 6.70 0.60 8.89
CA SER A 74 7.55 0.95 10.04
C SER A 74 8.66 -0.10 10.27
N ALA A 75 8.47 -1.34 9.79
CA ALA A 75 9.50 -2.37 9.78
C ALA A 75 10.32 -2.29 8.49
N ALA A 76 11.65 -2.41 8.62
CA ALA A 76 12.59 -2.31 7.49
C ALA A 76 12.20 -3.22 6.32
N LYS A 77 11.83 -4.47 6.61
CA LYS A 77 11.41 -5.44 5.59
C LYS A 77 10.13 -5.04 4.85
N GLY A 78 9.15 -4.46 5.56
CA GLY A 78 7.91 -3.97 4.96
C GLY A 78 8.18 -2.77 4.05
N LEU A 79 9.05 -1.87 4.49
CA LEU A 79 9.51 -0.72 3.72
C LEU A 79 10.28 -1.14 2.45
N GLU A 80 11.23 -2.07 2.58
CA GLU A 80 12.01 -2.60 1.46
C GLU A 80 11.11 -3.25 0.41
N LYS A 81 10.15 -4.07 0.84
CA LYS A 81 9.14 -4.67 -0.05
C LYS A 81 8.36 -3.60 -0.81
N MET A 82 7.83 -2.60 -0.11
CA MET A 82 7.10 -1.49 -0.74
C MET A 82 7.95 -0.70 -1.74
N ALA A 83 9.20 -0.36 -1.37
CA ALA A 83 10.09 0.40 -2.24
C ALA A 83 10.57 -0.40 -3.47
N SER A 84 10.59 -1.72 -3.38
CA SER A 84 11.00 -2.61 -4.48
C SER A 84 9.86 -2.97 -5.45
N ASP A 85 8.60 -2.77 -5.04
CA ASP A 85 7.43 -3.14 -5.82
C ASP A 85 7.00 -1.99 -6.72
N LYS A 86 7.39 -2.08 -8.00
CA LYS A 86 7.14 -1.02 -8.99
C LYS A 86 5.66 -0.84 -9.32
N ASP A 87 4.89 -1.93 -9.25
CA ASP A 87 3.49 -1.90 -9.65
C ASP A 87 2.67 -1.09 -8.64
N ILE A 88 2.85 -1.36 -7.34
CA ILE A 88 2.19 -0.56 -6.32
C ILE A 88 2.68 0.89 -6.32
N LEU A 89 3.97 1.15 -6.50
CA LEU A 89 4.50 2.53 -6.57
C LEU A 89 3.87 3.34 -7.70
N LEU A 90 3.73 2.75 -8.88
CA LEU A 90 3.05 3.38 -10.02
C LEU A 90 1.61 3.79 -9.65
N HIS A 91 0.84 2.86 -9.07
CA HIS A 91 -0.55 3.11 -8.70
C HIS A 91 -0.68 4.12 -7.55
N LEU A 92 0.20 4.07 -6.54
CA LEU A 92 0.22 5.04 -5.45
C LEU A 92 0.52 6.45 -5.97
N CYS A 93 1.47 6.60 -6.90
CA CYS A 93 1.80 7.88 -7.53
C CYS A 93 0.63 8.43 -8.35
N ALA A 94 -0.07 7.58 -9.10
CA ALA A 94 -1.26 7.98 -9.85
C ALA A 94 -2.42 8.38 -8.92
N ALA A 95 -2.59 7.67 -7.81
CA ALA A 95 -3.66 7.85 -6.84
C ALA A 95 -3.58 9.16 -6.03
N ILE A 96 -2.46 9.89 -6.04
CA ILE A 96 -2.34 11.18 -5.32
C ILE A 96 -3.40 12.19 -5.80
N SER A 97 -3.83 12.08 -7.06
CA SER A 97 -4.82 12.95 -7.67
C SER A 97 -6.28 12.53 -7.40
N MET A 98 -6.50 11.47 -6.60
CA MET A 98 -7.85 11.06 -6.19
C MET A 98 -8.51 12.11 -5.30
N ASP A 99 -9.84 12.19 -5.37
CA ASP A 99 -10.65 12.96 -4.43
C ASP A 99 -10.63 12.28 -3.05
N GLY A 100 -10.45 13.06 -1.98
CA GLY A 100 -10.35 12.55 -0.60
C GLY A 100 -9.10 13.05 0.11
N ALA A 101 -9.24 14.14 0.88
CA ALA A 101 -8.09 14.82 1.49
C ALA A 101 -7.27 13.92 2.43
N GLU A 102 -7.91 12.98 3.12
CA GLU A 102 -7.21 12.06 4.02
C GLU A 102 -6.48 10.96 3.25
N VAL A 103 -7.08 10.40 2.18
CA VAL A 103 -6.41 9.43 1.30
C VAL A 103 -5.17 10.06 0.68
N SER A 104 -5.28 11.26 0.08
CA SER A 104 -4.12 11.95 -0.51
C SER A 104 -3.02 12.20 0.52
N LYS A 105 -3.39 12.57 1.76
CA LYS A 105 -2.43 12.76 2.85
C LYS A 105 -1.70 11.47 3.21
N LEU A 106 -2.42 10.35 3.36
CA LEU A 106 -1.82 9.04 3.67
C LEU A 106 -0.91 8.54 2.54
N LEU A 107 -1.30 8.74 1.28
CA LEU A 107 -0.46 8.45 0.12
C LEU A 107 0.83 9.27 0.14
N LEU A 108 0.73 10.57 0.41
CA LEU A 108 1.89 11.45 0.52
C LEU A 108 2.80 11.07 1.70
N ASP A 109 2.25 10.70 2.85
CA ASP A 109 3.01 10.22 4.00
C ASP A 109 3.78 8.93 3.67
N LEU A 110 3.13 7.99 2.96
CA LEU A 110 3.74 6.74 2.53
C LEU A 110 4.88 6.98 1.54
N LEU A 111 4.62 7.75 0.47
CA LEU A 111 5.64 8.08 -0.54
C LEU A 111 6.80 8.87 0.05
N SER A 112 6.52 9.80 0.97
CA SER A 112 7.55 10.54 1.70
C SER A 112 8.42 9.62 2.55
N ARG A 113 7.80 8.65 3.25
CA ARG A 113 8.54 7.65 4.03
C ARG A 113 9.46 6.81 3.14
N ILE A 114 8.98 6.38 1.98
CA ILE A 114 9.79 5.63 1.01
C ILE A 114 10.99 6.48 0.57
N CYS A 115 10.76 7.73 0.17
CA CYS A 115 11.81 8.67 -0.24
C CYS A 115 12.88 8.92 0.83
N ILE A 116 12.50 8.94 2.11
CA ILE A 116 13.40 9.30 3.21
C ILE A 116 14.14 8.08 3.78
N SER A 117 13.46 6.93 3.83
CA SER A 117 13.91 5.80 4.66
C SER A 117 14.31 4.56 3.86
N ALA A 118 13.84 4.39 2.62
CA ALA A 118 14.20 3.24 1.80
C ALA A 118 15.49 3.48 1.00
N ALA A 119 16.28 2.44 0.81
CA ALA A 119 17.39 2.47 -0.14
C ALA A 119 16.84 2.75 -1.55
N ASP A 120 17.42 3.72 -2.23
CA ASP A 120 16.99 4.20 -3.56
C ASP A 120 15.51 4.63 -3.65
N GLY A 121 14.85 4.88 -2.51
CA GLY A 121 13.41 5.18 -2.47
C GLY A 121 13.01 6.42 -3.27
N GLN A 122 13.88 7.43 -3.30
CA GLN A 122 13.69 8.64 -4.12
C GLN A 122 13.64 8.32 -5.61
N GLN A 123 14.54 7.45 -6.07
CA GLN A 123 14.59 7.01 -7.46
C GLN A 123 13.37 6.15 -7.79
N ALA A 124 12.96 5.26 -6.88
CA ALA A 124 11.80 4.41 -7.07
C ALA A 124 10.49 5.22 -7.20
N VAL A 125 10.26 6.19 -6.30
CA VAL A 125 9.08 7.06 -6.35
C VAL A 125 9.11 7.97 -7.59
N LEU A 126 10.27 8.52 -7.95
CA LEU A 126 10.39 9.32 -9.17
C LEU A 126 10.09 8.50 -10.42
N GLN A 127 10.52 7.24 -10.48
CA GLN A 127 10.17 6.32 -11.57
C GLN A 127 8.66 6.07 -11.62
N GLY A 128 7.99 5.91 -10.46
CA GLY A 128 6.53 5.78 -10.40
C GLY A 128 5.79 6.97 -11.00
N PHE A 129 6.24 8.20 -10.75
CA PHE A 129 5.66 9.41 -11.36
C PHE A 129 5.94 9.56 -12.86
N LEU A 130 7.07 9.03 -13.34
CA LEU A 130 7.49 9.16 -14.74
C LEU A 130 6.95 8.04 -15.64
N GLN A 131 6.41 6.97 -15.05
CA GLN A 131 5.78 5.89 -15.77
C GLN A 131 4.33 6.26 -16.12
N GLU A 132 3.98 6.14 -17.39
CA GLU A 132 2.57 6.21 -17.79
C GLU A 132 1.90 4.87 -17.46
N PRO A 133 0.70 4.87 -16.83
CA PRO A 133 -0.02 3.65 -16.50
C PRO A 133 -0.37 2.77 -17.72
N HIS A 134 -0.19 3.26 -18.94
CA HIS A 134 -0.46 2.56 -20.20
C HIS A 134 0.64 1.58 -20.68
N GLN A 135 1.73 1.38 -19.93
CA GLN A 135 2.81 0.45 -20.36
C GLN A 135 2.75 -0.97 -19.76
N LEU A 136 1.69 -1.33 -19.03
CA LEU A 136 1.57 -2.65 -18.39
C LEU A 136 0.79 -3.69 -19.21
N GLU A 137 0.09 -3.30 -20.28
CA GLU A 137 -0.72 -4.22 -21.10
C GLU A 137 0.08 -4.94 -22.21
N ASP A 138 1.27 -4.47 -22.59
CA ASP A 138 2.00 -4.96 -23.76
C ASP A 138 3.00 -6.11 -23.49
N SER A 139 2.94 -6.79 -22.35
CA SER A 139 3.90 -7.87 -22.01
C SER A 139 3.30 -9.27 -21.87
N VAL A 140 2.05 -9.49 -22.30
CA VAL A 140 1.42 -10.82 -22.28
C VAL A 140 1.42 -11.53 -23.66
N ASP A 141 1.78 -10.85 -24.74
CA ASP A 141 1.96 -11.50 -26.06
C ASP A 141 3.39 -11.31 -26.57
N GLY A 142 4.24 -12.30 -26.29
CA GLY A 142 5.62 -12.41 -26.80
C GLY A 142 6.28 -13.75 -26.49
#